data_AF-A0A0B7BEM4-F1
#
_entry.id   AF-A0A0B7BEM4-F1
#
_cell.length_a   1.000
_cell.length_b   1.000
_cell.length_c   1.000
_cell.angle_alpha   90.00
_cell.angle_beta   90.00
_cell.angle_gamma   90.00
#
_symmetry.space_group_name_H-M   'P 1'
#
loop_
_entity.id
_entity.type
_entity.pdbx_description
1 polymer ?
#
loop_
_entity_poly.entity_id
_entity_poly.type
_entity_poly.pdbx_seq_one_letter_code
_entity_poly.pdbx_strand_id
1 'polypeptide(L)' 'LAEENIDVACIQETHLNAQHRFWIRGYQTFRLDREGHKGGVLTLLRNGIPAKQKDMTTGGVLITCDEVQM' A
#
# COMPACT_ATOMS: atom_id res chain seq x y z
N LEU A 1 -12.43 -6.30 -3.07
CA LEU A 1 -11.99 -4.89 -3.07
C LEU A 1 -12.97 -3.99 -3.82
N ALA A 2 -13.26 -4.24 -5.10
CA ALA A 2 -14.23 -3.44 -5.87
C ALA A 2 -15.68 -3.61 -5.35
N GLU A 3 -16.10 -4.83 -5.03
CA GLU A 3 -17.45 -5.14 -4.54
C GLU A 3 -17.73 -4.46 -3.18
N GLU A 4 -16.72 -4.43 -2.32
CA GLU A 4 -16.82 -3.88 -0.95
C GLU A 4 -16.59 -2.37 -0.89
N ASN A 5 -16.39 -1.70 -2.04
CA ASN A 5 -16.13 -0.27 -2.12
C ASN A 5 -15.05 0.19 -1.12
N ILE A 6 -13.90 -0.49 -1.09
CA ILE A 6 -12.80 -0.17 -0.17
C ILE A 6 -12.04 1.08 -0.64
N ASP A 7 -11.78 2.02 0.28
CA ASP A 7 -10.94 3.18 0.01
C ASP A 7 -9.48 2.91 0.34
N VAL A 8 -9.22 2.28 1.48
CA VAL A 8 -7.89 1.91 1.97
C VAL A 8 -7.89 0.46 2.43
N ALA A 9 -6.91 -0.33 1.98
CA ALA A 9 -6.65 -1.66 2.51
C ALA A 9 -5.19 -1.80 2.93
N CYS A 10 -4.97 -2.29 4.16
CA CYS A 10 -3.64 -2.60 4.70
C CYS A 10 -3.50 -4.12 4.82
N ILE A 11 -2.48 -4.68 4.17
CA ILE A 11 -2.22 -6.12 4.11
C ILE A 11 -0.80 -6.37 4.63
N GLN A 12 -0.67 -7.30 5.57
CA GLN A 12 0.60 -7.70 6.19
C GLN A 12 0.96 -9.12 5.78
N GLU A 13 2.25 -9.47 5.95
CA GLU A 13 2.81 -10.77 5.55
C GLU A 13 2.48 -11.09 4.09
N THR A 14 2.73 -10.12 3.21
CA THR A 14 2.47 -10.29 1.76
C THR A 14 3.43 -11.29 1.14
N HIS A 15 4.58 -11.53 1.77
CA HIS A 15 5.69 -12.34 1.29
C HIS A 15 6.19 -11.97 -0.13
N LEU A 16 5.83 -10.79 -0.62
CA LEU A 16 6.26 -10.32 -1.93
C LEU A 16 7.71 -9.84 -1.90
N ASN A 17 8.38 -9.94 -3.05
CA ASN A 17 9.73 -9.42 -3.27
C ASN A 17 9.73 -8.47 -4.47
N ALA A 18 10.86 -7.79 -4.70
CA ALA A 18 10.99 -6.77 -5.75
C ALA A 18 10.79 -7.33 -7.17
N GLN A 19 10.93 -8.64 -7.38
CA GLN A 19 10.74 -9.28 -8.69
C GLN A 19 9.26 -9.58 -8.96
N HIS A 20 8.44 -9.67 -7.91
CA HIS A 20 7.00 -9.88 -8.04
C HIS A 20 6.30 -8.57 -8.43
N ARG A 21 5.91 -8.47 -9.71
CA ARG A 21 4.98 -7.43 -10.18
C ARG A 21 3.59 -7.71 -9.60
N PHE A 22 3.12 -6.81 -8.74
CA PHE A 22 1.80 -6.87 -8.13
C PHE A 22 1.12 -5.52 -8.27
N TRP A 23 -0.12 -5.51 -8.78
CA TRP A 23 -0.97 -4.33 -8.85
C TRP A 23 -2.44 -4.77 -8.87
N ILE A 24 -3.33 -3.89 -8.41
CA ILE A 24 -4.78 -4.10 -8.46
C ILE A 24 -5.42 -2.94 -9.21
N ARG A 25 -6.31 -3.26 -10.16
CA ARG A 25 -7.01 -2.25 -10.94
C ARG A 25 -7.85 -1.34 -10.03
N GLY A 26 -7.72 -0.03 -10.25
CA GLY A 26 -8.47 0.98 -9.50
C GLY A 26 -7.81 1.38 -8.18
N TYR A 27 -6.61 0.87 -7.88
CA TYR A 27 -5.87 1.21 -6.67
C TYR A 27 -4.43 1.61 -6.97
N GLN A 28 -3.98 2.65 -6.28
CA GLN A 28 -2.58 3.00 -6.07
C GLN A 28 -2.00 1.98 -5.08
N THR A 29 -0.77 1.55 -5.34
CA THR A 29 -0.10 0.51 -4.58
C THR A 29 1.14 1.08 -3.92
N PHE A 30 1.21 0.96 -2.59
CA PHE A 30 2.38 1.33 -1.79
C PHE A 30 2.82 0.10 -1.02
N ARG A 31 4.09 -0.30 -1.14
CA ARG A 31 4.57 -1.53 -0.54
C ARG A 31 5.97 -1.39 -0.01
N LEU A 32 6.24 -2.13 1.05
CA LEU A 32 7.57 -2.42 1.54
C LEU A 32 7.74 -3.93 1.47
N ASP A 33 8.66 -4.38 0.65
CA ASP A 33 8.90 -5.80 0.41
C ASP A 33 9.72 -6.43 1.52
N ARG A 34 9.60 -7.75 1.67
CA ARG A 34 10.45 -8.46 2.62
C ARG A 34 11.90 -8.49 2.14
N GLU A 35 12.81 -8.33 3.09
CA GLU A 35 14.20 -8.74 2.97
C GLU A 35 14.35 -10.07 3.75
N GLY A 36 14.59 -11.19 3.06
CA GLY A 36 14.60 -12.53 3.68
C GLY A 36 13.24 -13.23 3.64
N HIS A 37 12.98 -14.22 4.51
CA HIS A 37 11.88 -15.19 4.32
C HIS A 37 10.47 -14.71 4.75
N LYS A 38 10.36 -13.71 5.63
CA LYS A 38 9.09 -13.27 6.24
C LYS A 38 8.88 -11.77 6.14
N GLY A 39 7.65 -11.32 6.34
CA GLY A 39 7.28 -9.91 6.31
C GLY A 39 6.79 -9.46 4.94
N GLY A 40 6.91 -8.15 4.72
CA GLY A 40 6.31 -7.46 3.59
C GLY A 40 4.95 -6.89 3.98
N VAL A 41 4.73 -5.63 3.60
CA VAL A 41 3.48 -4.91 3.83
C VAL A 41 3.03 -4.23 2.53
N LEU A 42 1.72 -4.16 2.35
CA LEU A 42 1.08 -3.58 1.19
C LEU A 42 -0.09 -2.71 1.66
N THR A 43 -0.07 -1.45 1.25
CA THR A 43 -1.19 -0.54 1.37
C THR A 43 -1.75 -0.25 -0.02
N LEU A 44 -3.04 -0.48 -0.18
CA LEU A 44 -3.80 -0.14 -1.38
C LEU A 44 -4.67 1.06 -1.09
N LEU A 45 -4.63 2.04 -1.97
CA LEU A 45 -5.46 3.25 -1.88
C LEU A 45 -6.26 3.40 -3.18
N ARG A 46 -7.57 3.65 -3.09
CA ARG A 46 -8.40 3.86 -4.27
C ARG A 46 -7.82 4.99 -5.15
N ASN A 47 -7.82 4.78 -6.47
CA ASN A 47 -7.43 5.79 -7.43
C ASN A 47 -8.31 7.05 -7.28
N GLY A 48 -7.68 8.22 -7.40
CA GLY A 48 -8.36 9.51 -7.24
C GLY A 48 -8.25 10.10 -5.83
N ILE A 49 -7.86 9.33 -4.82
CA ILE A 49 -7.51 9.86 -3.50
C ILE A 49 -6.04 10.32 -3.53
N PRO A 50 -5.74 11.61 -3.30
CA PRO A 50 -4.35 12.09 -3.23
C PRO A 50 -3.63 11.49 -2.02
N ALA A 51 -2.43 10.96 -2.23
CA ALA A 51 -1.60 10.45 -1.15
C ALA A 51 -0.11 10.72 -1.35
N LYS A 52 0.60 10.77 -0.23
CA LYS A 52 2.05 10.94 -0.15
C LYS A 52 2.64 9.81 0.67
N GLN A 53 3.68 9.19 0.15
CA GLN A 53 4.50 8.22 0.86
C GLN A 53 5.69 8.93 1.50
N LYS A 54 5.97 8.60 2.76
CA LYS A 54 7.20 8.99 3.46
C LYS A 54 7.85 7.76 4.08
N ASP A 55 9.09 7.50 3.69
CA ASP A 55 9.89 6.44 4.28
C ASP A 55 10.30 6.85 5.69
N MET A 56 10.09 5.94 6.64
CA MET A 56 10.37 6.17 8.06
C MET A 56 11.73 5.61 8.43
N THR A 57 12.48 6.34 9.24
CA THR A 57 13.83 5.98 9.69
C THR A 57 13.89 4.66 10.46
N THR A 58 12.77 4.22 11.03
CA THR A 58 12.64 2.98 11.82
C THR A 58 12.16 1.77 11.02
N GLY A 59 12.24 1.79 9.68
CA GLY A 59 11.95 0.62 8.84
C GLY A 59 10.46 0.41 8.53
N GLY A 60 9.73 1.51 8.33
CA GLY A 60 8.32 1.48 7.94
C GLY A 60 8.00 2.56 6.91
N VAL A 61 6.75 2.57 6.45
CA VAL A 61 6.26 3.55 5.48
C VAL A 61 5.04 4.26 6.05
N LEU A 62 5.09 5.59 6.13
CA LEU A 62 3.93 6.41 6.47
C LEU A 62 3.24 6.87 5.18
N ILE A 63 1.94 6.65 5.12
CA ILE A 63 1.11 7.12 4.00
C ILE A 63 0.11 8.11 4.54
N THR A 64 0.18 9.33 4.04
CA THR A 64 -0.76 10.39 4.38
C THR A 64 -1.66 10.63 3.18
N CYS A 65 -2.97 10.63 3.41
CA CYS A 65 -3.94 11.13 2.44
C CYS A 65 -4.22 12.59 2.79
N ASP A 66 -4.26 13.47 1.79
CA ASP A 66 -4.77 14.83 2.02
C ASP A 66 -6.31 14.72 2.27
N GLU A 67 -6.91 15.68 2.99
CA GLU A 67 -8.36 15.66 3.25
C GLU A 67 -9.13 15.47 1.94
N VAL A 68 -9.90 14.38 1.87
CA VAL A 68 -10.88 14.17 0.81
C VAL A 68 -11.99 15.17 1.08
N GLN A 69 -11.97 16.31 0.39
CA GLN A 69 -13.14 17.17 0.33
C GLN A 69 -14.26 16.38 -0.36
N MET A 70 -15.17 15.84 0.44
CA MET A 70 -16.42 15.21 0.00
C MET A 70 -17.41 16.26 -0.50
#